data_AF-X7Z4X2-F1
#
_entry.id   AF-X7Z4X2-F1
#
_cell.length_a   1.000
_cell.length_b   1.000
_cell.length_c   1.000
_cell.angle_alpha   90.00
_cell.angle_beta   90.00
_cell.angle_gamma   90.00
#
_symmetry.space_group_name_H-M   'P 1'
#
loop_
_entity.id
_entity.type
_entity.pdbx_description
1 polymer ?
#
loop_
_entity_poly.entity_id
_entity_poly.type
_entity_poly.pdbx_seq_one_letter_code
_entity_poly.pdbx_strand_id
1 'polypeptide(L)'
;MGDAGQIEGRAAIKPFIVPREHPGVTIERLEKKLGIKGSDTATIRFDNVRIPKENLLGSPEIDTSKGFGGVMETFDNTRPIVAAMAIGIARAALEELRKILTDAGVEISYDKPWHAQSAAAAEFLRMEADWEASYLLALRAAWQADNSIPNSKEASMSKAKAGRVASDITLKAVELTGTTGYSQQTLFEKWARDSKIMDIFEGTQQIQQLVVARRLLGLSSSELK
;
A
#
# COMPACT_ATOMS: atom_id res chain seq x y z
N MET A 1 34.99 24.32 -24.02
CA MET A 1 34.83 23.41 -22.86
C MET A 1 33.48 23.72 -22.26
N GLY A 2 32.49 22.87 -22.56
CA GLY A 2 31.11 23.08 -22.12
C GLY A 2 31.00 22.87 -20.62
N ASP A 3 30.31 23.79 -19.97
CA ASP A 3 29.99 23.81 -18.55
C ASP A 3 29.45 22.42 -18.14
N ALA A 4 30.09 21.80 -17.15
CA ALA A 4 29.64 20.52 -16.61
C ALA A 4 28.31 20.79 -15.89
N GLY A 5 27.22 20.57 -16.61
CA GLY A 5 25.86 20.97 -16.24
C GLY A 5 25.54 20.64 -14.79
N GLN A 6 25.08 21.67 -14.07
CA GLN A 6 24.56 21.55 -12.72
C GLN A 6 23.50 20.44 -12.70
N ILE A 7 23.66 19.47 -11.79
CA ILE A 7 22.70 18.37 -11.65
C ILE A 7 21.40 18.97 -11.11
N GLU A 8 20.42 19.21 -11.99
CA GLU A 8 19.10 19.76 -11.64
C GLU A 8 18.23 18.78 -10.81
N GLY A 9 18.80 17.62 -10.47
CA GLY A 9 18.33 16.71 -9.45
C GLY A 9 16.92 16.20 -9.74
N ARG A 10 16.04 16.34 -8.77
CA ARG A 10 14.67 15.81 -8.83
C ARG A 10 13.79 16.50 -9.88
N ALA A 11 14.09 17.73 -10.27
CA ALA A 11 13.31 18.49 -11.25
C ALA A 11 13.50 17.98 -12.68
N ALA A 12 14.64 17.33 -12.96
CA ALA A 12 14.98 16.81 -14.28
C ALA A 12 14.35 15.44 -14.61
N ILE A 13 13.66 14.79 -13.66
CA ILE A 13 13.05 13.47 -13.87
C ILE A 13 11.75 13.62 -14.67
N LYS A 14 11.64 12.86 -15.76
CA LYS A 14 10.51 12.92 -16.70
C LYS A 14 9.91 11.53 -16.96
N PRO A 15 8.57 11.40 -17.07
CA PRO A 15 7.92 10.16 -17.44
C PRO A 15 7.90 9.97 -18.97
N PHE A 16 8.08 8.72 -19.42
CA PHE A 16 8.08 8.35 -20.83
C PHE A 16 7.21 7.11 -21.05
N ILE A 17 6.54 7.06 -22.20
CA ILE A 17 5.91 5.83 -22.71
C ILE A 17 6.99 5.01 -23.42
N VAL A 18 7.24 3.79 -22.97
CA VAL A 18 8.19 2.88 -23.64
C VAL A 18 7.47 1.60 -24.01
N PRO A 19 7.32 1.26 -25.31
CA PRO A 19 6.74 -0.01 -25.72
C PRO A 19 7.56 -1.18 -25.17
N ARG A 20 6.89 -2.19 -24.63
CA ARG A 20 7.53 -3.36 -24.00
C ARG A 20 8.51 -4.07 -24.93
N GLU A 21 8.12 -4.25 -26.20
CA GLU A 21 8.90 -4.98 -27.21
C GLU A 21 9.87 -4.08 -27.99
N HIS A 22 10.11 -2.85 -27.51
CA HIS A 22 11.00 -1.92 -28.18
C HIS A 22 12.46 -2.42 -28.17
N PRO A 23 13.24 -2.27 -29.26
CA PRO A 23 14.66 -2.60 -29.25
C PRO A 23 15.41 -1.96 -28.07
N GLY A 24 16.19 -2.79 -27.37
CA GLY A 24 16.94 -2.40 -26.17
C GLY A 24 16.17 -2.54 -24.85
N VAL A 25 14.87 -2.85 -24.87
CA VAL A 25 14.10 -3.20 -23.67
C VAL A 25 14.24 -4.70 -23.41
N THR A 26 14.59 -5.08 -22.19
CA THR A 26 14.69 -6.48 -21.78
C THR A 26 14.01 -6.68 -20.42
N ILE A 27 13.16 -7.70 -20.33
CA ILE A 27 12.66 -8.21 -19.05
C ILE A 27 13.70 -9.20 -18.54
N GLU A 28 14.55 -8.76 -17.62
CA GLU A 28 15.71 -9.54 -17.15
C GLU A 28 15.28 -10.77 -16.36
N ARG A 29 14.40 -10.56 -15.38
CA ARG A 29 13.88 -11.64 -14.53
C ARG A 29 12.60 -11.24 -13.83
N LEU A 30 11.81 -12.25 -13.49
CA LEU A 30 10.71 -12.15 -12.55
C LEU A 30 11.21 -12.39 -11.12
N GLU A 31 10.72 -11.59 -10.18
CA GLU A 31 11.07 -11.67 -8.77
C GLU A 31 10.27 -12.77 -8.06
N LYS A 32 10.98 -13.61 -7.29
CA LYS A 32 10.38 -14.65 -6.44
C LYS A 32 9.95 -14.03 -5.10
N LYS A 33 8.66 -13.71 -4.99
CA LYS A 33 8.09 -12.97 -3.85
C LYS A 33 7.52 -13.88 -2.76
N LEU A 34 7.42 -13.34 -1.55
CA LEU A 34 6.72 -13.94 -0.41
C LEU A 34 5.22 -14.12 -0.68
N GLY A 35 4.54 -13.02 -1.03
CA GLY A 35 3.11 -12.94 -1.31
C GLY A 35 2.83 -12.29 -2.66
N ILE A 36 1.55 -12.08 -2.96
CA ILE A 36 1.01 -11.55 -4.22
C ILE A 36 1.61 -12.23 -5.45
N LYS A 37 1.84 -13.54 -5.36
CA LYS A 37 2.56 -14.33 -6.38
C LYS A 37 1.86 -14.35 -7.74
N GLY A 38 0.56 -14.08 -7.78
CA GLY A 38 -0.21 -13.96 -9.03
C GLY A 38 0.00 -12.63 -9.77
N SER A 39 0.72 -11.67 -9.18
CA SER A 39 1.13 -10.42 -9.83
C SER A 39 2.61 -10.51 -10.17
N ASP A 40 2.95 -10.39 -11.45
CA ASP A 40 4.34 -10.37 -11.89
C ASP A 40 5.06 -9.12 -11.38
N THR A 41 6.31 -9.30 -10.95
CA THR A 41 7.20 -8.20 -10.59
C THR A 41 8.52 -8.47 -11.28
N ALA A 42 9.00 -7.54 -12.07
CA ALA A 42 10.12 -7.78 -12.95
C ALA A 42 11.18 -6.70 -12.85
N THR A 43 12.44 -7.10 -13.02
CA THR A 43 13.51 -6.17 -13.34
C THR A 43 13.48 -5.90 -14.84
N ILE A 44 13.38 -4.62 -15.22
CA ILE A 44 13.38 -4.18 -16.61
C ILE A 44 14.69 -3.44 -16.88
N ARG A 45 15.45 -3.88 -17.89
CA ARG A 45 16.66 -3.22 -18.37
C ARG A 45 16.35 -2.43 -19.62
N PHE A 46 16.82 -1.19 -19.66
CA PHE A 46 16.82 -0.33 -20.84
C PHE A 46 18.28 -0.15 -21.29
N ASP A 47 18.65 -0.72 -22.42
CA ASP A 47 19.97 -0.60 -23.04
C ASP A 47 19.85 0.15 -24.37
N ASN A 48 20.36 1.39 -24.41
CA ASN A 48 20.35 2.24 -25.60
C ASN A 48 18.97 2.36 -26.30
N VAL A 49 17.90 2.38 -25.51
CA VAL A 49 16.51 2.47 -26.00
C VAL A 49 16.25 3.86 -26.56
N ARG A 50 15.93 3.93 -27.86
CA ARG A 50 15.60 5.17 -28.57
C ARG A 50 14.13 5.23 -28.90
N ILE A 51 13.37 6.05 -28.17
CA ILE A 51 11.93 6.27 -28.40
C ILE A 51 11.67 7.61 -29.12
N PRO A 52 10.52 7.75 -29.80
CA PRO A 52 10.10 9.02 -30.39
C PRO A 52 9.91 10.14 -29.36
N LYS A 53 10.01 11.42 -29.78
CA LYS A 53 9.90 12.59 -28.89
C LYS A 53 8.51 12.68 -28.24
N GLU A 54 7.48 12.31 -29.01
CA GLU A 54 6.07 12.28 -28.62
C GLU A 54 5.75 11.30 -27.49
N ASN A 55 6.67 10.38 -27.16
CA ASN A 55 6.52 9.47 -26.03
C ASN A 55 6.85 10.12 -24.67
N LEU A 56 7.35 11.35 -24.66
CA LEU A 56 7.49 12.14 -23.45
C LEU A 56 6.10 12.53 -22.93
N LEU A 57 5.81 12.18 -21.68
CA LEU A 57 4.59 12.62 -21.00
C LEU A 57 4.84 13.99 -20.33
N GLY A 58 4.14 15.03 -20.81
CA GLY A 58 4.26 16.40 -20.31
C GLY A 58 5.31 17.24 -21.06
N SER A 59 5.84 18.27 -20.41
CA SER A 59 6.78 19.22 -21.03
C SER A 59 8.25 18.77 -20.90
N PRO A 60 9.08 18.95 -21.95
CA PRO A 60 10.53 18.75 -21.87
C PRO A 60 11.24 19.80 -21.01
N GLU A 61 10.60 20.94 -20.73
CA GLU A 61 11.19 22.01 -19.93
C GLU A 61 11.37 21.58 -18.47
N ILE A 62 12.51 21.92 -17.89
CA ILE A 62 12.80 21.66 -16.49
C ILE A 62 12.42 22.89 -15.68
N ASP A 63 11.45 22.72 -14.79
CA ASP A 63 11.00 23.76 -13.88
C ASP A 63 11.51 23.40 -12.48
N THR A 64 12.60 24.02 -12.05
CA THR A 64 13.18 23.77 -10.72
C THR A 64 12.28 24.25 -9.58
N SER A 65 11.23 25.05 -9.86
CA SER A 65 10.23 25.45 -8.88
C SER A 65 9.17 24.36 -8.65
N LYS A 66 8.95 23.48 -9.65
CA LYS A 66 8.06 22.33 -9.58
C LYS A 66 8.89 21.06 -9.46
N GLY A 67 9.02 20.55 -8.25
CA GLY A 67 9.68 19.26 -8.00
C GLY A 67 8.90 18.06 -8.56
N PHE A 68 8.82 16.97 -7.79
CA PHE A 68 8.08 15.73 -8.14
C PHE A 68 6.54 15.87 -8.23
N GLY A 69 6.00 17.06 -8.47
CA GLY A 69 4.56 17.38 -8.31
C GLY A 69 3.63 16.38 -8.99
N GLY A 70 3.79 16.14 -10.30
CA GLY A 70 2.91 15.23 -11.04
C GLY A 70 3.02 13.75 -10.64
N VAL A 71 4.21 13.31 -10.19
CA VAL A 71 4.39 11.95 -9.68
C VAL A 71 3.76 11.80 -8.29
N MET A 72 3.83 12.84 -7.45
CA MET A 72 3.18 12.81 -6.13
C MET A 72 1.65 12.82 -6.24
N GLU A 73 1.10 13.55 -7.20
CA GLU A 73 -0.35 13.55 -7.49
C GLU A 73 -0.86 12.18 -7.96
N THR A 74 -0.04 11.44 -8.70
CA THR A 74 -0.34 10.04 -9.04
C THR A 74 -0.49 9.20 -7.78
N PHE A 75 0.44 9.34 -6.84
CA PHE A 75 0.40 8.58 -5.57
C PHE A 75 -0.76 8.95 -4.66
N ASP A 76 -1.19 10.21 -4.69
CA ASP A 76 -2.35 10.66 -3.91
C ASP A 76 -3.65 9.95 -4.38
N ASN A 77 -3.70 9.49 -5.64
CA ASN A 77 -4.79 8.70 -6.21
C ASN A 77 -4.60 7.17 -6.06
N THR A 78 -3.37 6.64 -6.09
CA THR A 78 -3.14 5.18 -6.01
C THR A 78 -3.10 4.64 -4.58
N ARG A 79 -2.65 5.43 -3.60
CA ARG A 79 -2.55 5.00 -2.19
C ARG A 79 -3.89 4.56 -1.57
N PRO A 80 -5.04 5.24 -1.82
CA PRO A 80 -6.34 4.73 -1.37
C PRO A 80 -6.70 3.36 -1.98
N ILE A 81 -6.31 3.10 -3.23
CA ILE A 81 -6.53 1.80 -3.88
C ILE A 81 -5.69 0.71 -3.19
N VAL A 82 -4.43 1.00 -2.85
CA VAL A 82 -3.59 0.08 -2.07
C VAL A 82 -4.19 -0.18 -0.69
N ALA A 83 -4.72 0.84 -0.03
CA ALA A 83 -5.43 0.68 1.23
C ALA A 83 -6.64 -0.27 1.06
N ALA A 84 -7.41 -0.12 -0.01
CA ALA A 84 -8.54 -0.99 -0.33
C ALA A 84 -8.11 -2.45 -0.57
N MET A 85 -6.96 -2.69 -1.22
CA MET A 85 -6.40 -4.04 -1.36
C MET A 85 -6.10 -4.67 0.01
N ALA A 86 -5.47 -3.92 0.91
CA ALA A 86 -5.15 -4.38 2.27
C ALA A 86 -6.43 -4.68 3.07
N ILE A 87 -7.43 -3.81 2.98
CA ILE A 87 -8.76 -3.99 3.61
C ILE A 87 -9.44 -5.26 3.10
N GLY A 88 -9.39 -5.53 1.79
CA GLY A 88 -9.97 -6.74 1.20
C GLY A 88 -9.33 -8.03 1.73
N ILE A 89 -8.00 -8.06 1.80
CA ILE A 89 -7.26 -9.19 2.38
C ILE A 89 -7.65 -9.40 3.86
N ALA A 90 -7.66 -8.31 4.64
CA ALA A 90 -8.01 -8.35 6.05
C ALA A 90 -9.46 -8.80 6.31
N ARG A 91 -10.40 -8.31 5.49
CA ARG A 91 -11.81 -8.68 5.55
C ARG A 91 -12.00 -10.18 5.31
N ALA A 92 -11.35 -10.72 4.27
CA ALA A 92 -11.42 -12.14 3.96
C ALA A 92 -10.93 -13.01 5.14
N ALA A 93 -9.85 -12.59 5.80
CA ALA A 93 -9.34 -13.27 7.00
C ALA A 93 -10.32 -13.18 8.18
N LEU A 94 -10.92 -12.02 8.44
CA LEU A 94 -11.92 -11.85 9.51
C LEU A 94 -13.18 -12.69 9.25
N GLU A 95 -13.72 -12.65 8.03
CA GLU A 95 -14.94 -13.40 7.69
C GLU A 95 -14.73 -14.91 7.86
N GLU A 96 -13.58 -15.43 7.45
CA GLU A 96 -13.26 -16.86 7.62
C GLU A 96 -12.96 -17.22 9.08
N LEU A 97 -12.22 -16.36 9.79
CA LEU A 97 -11.93 -16.55 11.21
C LEU A 97 -13.22 -16.60 12.03
N ARG A 98 -14.19 -15.72 11.74
CA ARG A 98 -15.49 -15.70 12.42
C ARG A 98 -16.19 -17.06 12.32
N LYS A 99 -16.23 -17.65 11.12
CA LYS A 99 -16.84 -18.97 10.90
C LYS A 99 -16.17 -20.04 11.76
N ILE A 100 -14.84 -20.13 11.71
CA ILE A 100 -14.08 -21.13 12.47
C ILE A 100 -14.29 -20.98 13.98
N LEU A 101 -14.24 -19.74 14.49
CA LEU A 101 -14.50 -19.48 15.90
C LEU A 101 -15.93 -19.89 16.29
N THR A 102 -16.92 -19.58 15.45
CA THR A 102 -18.32 -19.90 15.70
C THR A 102 -18.54 -21.42 15.69
N ASP A 103 -17.98 -22.13 14.71
CA ASP A 103 -18.03 -23.60 14.60
C ASP A 103 -17.34 -24.29 15.80
N ALA A 104 -16.32 -23.64 16.39
CA ALA A 104 -15.66 -24.08 17.60
C ALA A 104 -16.42 -23.72 18.91
N GLY A 105 -17.61 -23.11 18.81
CA GLY A 105 -18.43 -22.73 19.95
C GLY A 105 -17.99 -21.44 20.65
N VAL A 106 -17.14 -20.63 20.02
CA VAL A 106 -16.74 -19.32 20.55
C VAL A 106 -17.82 -18.29 20.23
N GLU A 107 -18.55 -17.87 21.27
CA GLU A 107 -19.53 -16.79 21.16
C GLU A 107 -18.83 -15.43 21.04
N ILE A 108 -19.02 -14.74 19.91
CA ILE A 108 -18.60 -13.36 19.70
C ILE A 108 -19.80 -12.44 19.99
N SER A 109 -19.87 -11.90 21.21
CA SER A 109 -20.99 -11.06 21.64
C SER A 109 -20.64 -9.58 21.49
N TYR A 110 -21.51 -8.77 20.88
CA TYR A 110 -21.32 -7.32 20.79
C TYR A 110 -21.87 -6.56 22.01
N ASP A 111 -22.66 -7.25 22.84
CA ASP A 111 -23.34 -6.66 24.00
C ASP A 111 -22.54 -6.86 25.31
N LYS A 112 -21.50 -7.70 25.30
CA LYS A 112 -20.65 -7.97 26.45
C LYS A 112 -19.36 -7.13 26.39
N PRO A 113 -18.89 -6.56 27.51
CA PRO A 113 -17.63 -5.83 27.54
C PRO A 113 -16.43 -6.75 27.29
N TRP A 114 -15.30 -6.18 26.84
CA TRP A 114 -14.08 -6.92 26.45
C TRP A 114 -13.63 -7.96 27.48
N HIS A 115 -13.68 -7.63 28.78
CA HIS A 115 -13.21 -8.49 29.87
C HIS A 115 -14.15 -9.64 30.21
N ALA A 116 -15.36 -9.65 29.64
CA ALA A 116 -16.36 -10.71 29.78
C ALA A 116 -16.43 -11.61 28.53
N GLN A 117 -15.57 -11.40 27.55
CA GLN A 117 -15.42 -12.24 26.36
C GLN A 117 -14.40 -13.36 26.62
N SER A 118 -14.44 -14.42 25.83
CA SER A 118 -13.26 -15.28 25.68
C SER A 118 -12.11 -14.50 25.05
N ALA A 119 -10.86 -14.94 25.27
CA ALA A 119 -9.69 -14.28 24.68
C ALA A 119 -9.77 -14.21 23.14
N ALA A 120 -10.28 -15.26 22.49
CA ALA A 120 -10.44 -15.31 21.03
C ALA A 120 -11.53 -14.33 20.53
N ALA A 121 -12.67 -14.26 21.21
CA ALA A 121 -13.74 -13.32 20.86
C ALA A 121 -13.31 -11.86 21.09
N ALA A 122 -12.63 -11.60 22.20
CA ALA A 122 -12.03 -10.29 22.49
C ALA A 122 -11.06 -9.84 21.40
N GLU A 123 -10.15 -10.72 20.97
CA GLU A 123 -9.18 -10.42 19.92
C GLU A 123 -9.86 -10.22 18.56
N PHE A 124 -10.87 -11.03 18.24
CA PHE A 124 -11.69 -10.84 17.05
C PHE A 124 -12.34 -9.45 17.00
N LEU A 125 -12.99 -9.03 18.09
CA LEU A 125 -13.66 -7.73 18.18
C LEU A 125 -12.68 -6.56 18.06
N ARG A 126 -11.49 -6.67 18.66
CA ARG A 126 -10.42 -5.67 18.51
C ARG A 126 -9.99 -5.55 17.04
N MET A 127 -9.71 -6.69 16.39
CA MET A 127 -9.30 -6.73 14.99
C MET A 127 -10.38 -6.16 14.05
N GLU A 128 -11.65 -6.48 14.30
CA GLU A 128 -12.77 -5.95 13.52
C GLU A 128 -12.89 -4.43 13.67
N ALA A 129 -12.74 -3.89 14.88
CA ALA A 129 -12.74 -2.44 15.10
C ALA A 129 -11.57 -1.74 14.38
N ASP A 130 -10.38 -2.34 14.40
CA ASP A 130 -9.21 -1.84 13.67
C ASP A 130 -9.40 -1.88 12.14
N TRP A 131 -10.08 -2.93 11.65
CA TRP A 131 -10.47 -3.05 10.25
C TRP A 131 -11.44 -1.94 9.84
N GLU A 132 -12.51 -1.72 10.61
CA GLU A 132 -13.51 -0.67 10.34
C GLU A 132 -12.88 0.72 10.32
N ALA A 133 -12.00 1.03 11.28
CA ALA A 133 -11.25 2.28 11.30
C ALA A 133 -10.39 2.47 10.04
N SER A 134 -9.77 1.39 9.56
CA SER A 134 -8.96 1.41 8.33
C SER A 134 -9.84 1.62 7.08
N TYR A 135 -10.99 0.96 7.05
CA TYR A 135 -11.97 1.06 5.97
C TYR A 135 -12.50 2.49 5.81
N LEU A 136 -12.91 3.12 6.91
CA LEU A 136 -13.41 4.49 6.89
C LEU A 136 -12.35 5.51 6.47
N LEU A 137 -11.07 5.32 6.88
CA LEU A 137 -9.97 6.15 6.40
C LEU A 137 -9.76 6.03 4.89
N ALA A 138 -9.83 4.81 4.34
CA ALA A 138 -9.69 4.58 2.91
C ALA A 138 -10.87 5.19 2.12
N LEU A 139 -12.11 4.98 2.59
CA LEU A 139 -13.30 5.58 1.98
C LEU A 139 -13.23 7.10 1.96
N ARG A 140 -12.81 7.74 3.07
CA ARG A 140 -12.63 9.19 3.11
C ARG A 140 -11.61 9.67 2.08
N ALA A 141 -10.45 9.00 2.00
CA ALA A 141 -9.40 9.38 1.07
C ALA A 141 -9.82 9.23 -0.40
N ALA A 142 -10.58 8.16 -0.71
CA ALA A 142 -11.16 7.93 -2.03
C ALA A 142 -12.24 8.97 -2.36
N TRP A 143 -13.17 9.23 -1.43
CA TRP A 143 -14.20 10.26 -1.60
C TRP A 143 -13.60 11.64 -1.87
N GLN A 144 -12.54 12.02 -1.17
CA GLN A 144 -11.85 13.28 -1.44
C GLN A 144 -11.26 13.30 -2.86
N ALA A 145 -10.62 12.21 -3.29
CA ALA A 145 -10.10 12.10 -4.66
C ALA A 145 -11.21 12.24 -5.72
N ASP A 146 -12.31 11.52 -5.57
CA ASP A 146 -13.46 11.57 -6.50
C ASP A 146 -14.08 12.97 -6.60
N ASN A 147 -13.99 13.75 -5.52
CA ASN A 147 -14.53 15.12 -5.47
C ASN A 147 -13.47 16.19 -5.78
N SER A 148 -12.31 15.82 -6.31
CA SER A 148 -11.21 16.76 -6.62
C SER A 148 -10.75 17.59 -5.41
N ILE A 149 -10.90 17.03 -4.20
CA ILE A 149 -10.43 17.63 -2.96
C ILE A 149 -9.00 17.10 -2.70
N PRO A 150 -8.01 17.98 -2.43
CA PRO A 150 -6.66 17.53 -2.10
C PRO A 150 -6.67 16.54 -0.93
N ASN A 151 -6.18 15.32 -1.18
CA ASN A 151 -6.29 14.19 -0.25
C ASN A 151 -4.92 13.63 0.19
N SER A 152 -3.80 14.27 -0.15
CA SER A 152 -2.44 13.73 0.07
C SER A 152 -2.17 13.21 1.49
N LYS A 153 -2.69 13.91 2.49
CA LYS A 153 -2.58 13.52 3.90
C LYS A 153 -3.46 12.30 4.20
N GLU A 154 -4.75 12.35 3.84
CA GLU A 154 -5.71 11.27 4.04
C GLU A 154 -5.33 9.99 3.28
N ALA A 155 -4.85 10.10 2.04
CA ALA A 155 -4.33 9.00 1.23
C ALA A 155 -3.13 8.31 1.89
N SER A 156 -2.21 9.10 2.46
CA SER A 156 -1.06 8.57 3.19
C SER A 156 -1.48 7.92 4.51
N MET A 157 -2.41 8.53 5.25
CA MET A 157 -2.97 7.97 6.49
C MET A 157 -3.69 6.64 6.25
N SER A 158 -4.51 6.55 5.20
CA SER A 158 -5.29 5.34 4.90
C SER A 158 -4.38 4.19 4.49
N LYS A 159 -3.43 4.41 3.57
CA LYS A 159 -2.43 3.40 3.16
C LYS A 159 -1.62 2.93 4.37
N ALA A 160 -1.22 3.87 5.21
CA ALA A 160 -0.44 3.57 6.40
C ALA A 160 -1.20 2.66 7.39
N LYS A 161 -2.40 3.07 7.78
CA LYS A 161 -3.22 2.31 8.74
C LYS A 161 -3.63 0.95 8.16
N ALA A 162 -4.15 0.91 6.94
CA ALA A 162 -4.65 -0.31 6.31
C ALA A 162 -3.56 -1.38 6.12
N GLY A 163 -2.35 -0.99 5.67
CA GLY A 163 -1.24 -1.94 5.49
C GLY A 163 -0.80 -2.61 6.80
N ARG A 164 -0.74 -1.85 7.91
CA ARG A 164 -0.43 -2.39 9.24
C ARG A 164 -1.55 -3.29 9.75
N VAL A 165 -2.80 -2.84 9.66
CA VAL A 165 -3.96 -3.58 10.15
C VAL A 165 -4.14 -4.89 9.38
N ALA A 166 -3.94 -4.89 8.06
CA ALA A 166 -3.99 -6.14 7.29
C ALA A 166 -2.92 -7.15 7.72
N SER A 167 -1.70 -6.68 7.99
CA SER A 167 -0.64 -7.57 8.51
C SER A 167 -1.00 -8.12 9.89
N ASP A 168 -1.46 -7.28 10.81
CA ASP A 168 -1.86 -7.68 12.16
C ASP A 168 -2.99 -8.72 12.14
N ILE A 169 -4.08 -8.40 11.45
CA ILE A 169 -5.26 -9.27 11.35
C ILE A 169 -4.92 -10.62 10.75
N THR A 170 -4.18 -10.64 9.63
CA THR A 170 -3.88 -11.90 8.95
C THR A 170 -2.94 -12.79 9.76
N LEU A 171 -1.96 -12.21 10.46
CA LEU A 171 -1.08 -12.96 11.35
C LEU A 171 -1.83 -13.48 12.59
N LYS A 172 -2.69 -12.66 13.19
CA LYS A 172 -3.51 -13.08 14.33
C LYS A 172 -4.55 -14.13 13.96
N ALA A 173 -5.11 -14.08 12.76
CA ALA A 173 -5.99 -15.14 12.28
C ALA A 173 -5.26 -16.48 12.13
N VAL A 174 -4.00 -16.49 11.66
CA VAL A 174 -3.16 -17.70 11.67
C VAL A 174 -2.93 -18.20 13.10
N GLU A 175 -2.61 -17.31 14.03
CA GLU A 175 -2.38 -17.65 15.44
C GLU A 175 -3.62 -18.26 16.11
N LEU A 176 -4.78 -17.62 15.97
CA LEU A 176 -6.05 -18.05 16.58
C LEU A 176 -6.58 -19.37 16.03
N THR A 177 -6.22 -19.72 14.79
CA THR A 177 -6.64 -20.97 14.14
C THR A 177 -5.58 -22.07 14.19
N GLY A 178 -4.40 -21.77 14.76
CA GLY A 178 -3.32 -22.73 15.00
C GLY A 178 -2.88 -23.47 13.73
N THR A 179 -2.83 -24.80 13.80
CA THR A 179 -2.39 -25.65 12.68
C THR A 179 -3.26 -25.49 11.43
N THR A 180 -4.56 -25.22 11.58
CA THR A 180 -5.48 -24.97 10.47
C THR A 180 -5.05 -23.72 9.68
N GLY A 181 -4.73 -22.63 10.39
CA GLY A 181 -4.26 -21.39 9.77
C GLY A 181 -2.84 -21.44 9.24
N TYR A 182 -1.98 -22.24 9.86
CA TYR A 182 -0.61 -22.44 9.40
C TYR A 182 -0.52 -23.41 8.21
N SER A 183 -1.57 -24.20 7.96
CA SER A 183 -1.64 -25.11 6.81
C SER A 183 -2.01 -24.40 5.51
N GLN A 184 -1.68 -25.02 4.38
CA GLN A 184 -2.12 -24.59 3.05
C GLN A 184 -3.50 -25.15 2.65
N GLN A 185 -4.24 -25.74 3.59
CA GLN A 185 -5.63 -26.18 3.34
C GLN A 185 -6.62 -25.03 3.39
N THR A 186 -6.25 -23.95 4.09
CA THR A 186 -6.99 -22.69 4.14
C THR A 186 -6.17 -21.58 3.48
N LEU A 187 -6.74 -20.38 3.38
CA LEU A 187 -6.06 -19.23 2.80
C LEU A 187 -5.38 -18.32 3.84
N PHE A 188 -5.41 -18.63 5.14
CA PHE A 188 -4.83 -17.77 6.17
C PHE A 188 -3.33 -17.51 5.95
N GLU A 189 -2.54 -18.56 5.71
CA GLU A 189 -1.11 -18.41 5.42
C GLU A 189 -0.87 -17.55 4.17
N LYS A 190 -1.73 -17.71 3.14
CA LYS A 190 -1.63 -16.92 1.91
C LYS A 190 -1.95 -15.46 2.16
N TRP A 191 -3.02 -15.15 2.89
CA TRP A 191 -3.38 -13.78 3.23
C TRP A 191 -2.32 -13.11 4.10
N ALA A 192 -1.68 -13.85 5.02
CA ALA A 192 -0.55 -13.35 5.81
C ALA A 192 0.68 -13.03 4.95
N ARG A 193 0.99 -13.86 3.95
CA ARG A 193 2.06 -13.59 2.99
C ARG A 193 1.72 -12.39 2.09
N ASP A 194 0.49 -12.30 1.61
CA ASP A 194 0.03 -11.26 0.68
C ASP A 194 -0.10 -9.90 1.37
N SER A 195 -0.51 -9.85 2.64
CA SER A 195 -0.69 -8.60 3.39
C SER A 195 0.63 -7.85 3.63
N LYS A 196 1.76 -8.57 3.75
CA LYS A 196 3.05 -7.95 4.09
C LYS A 196 3.50 -6.90 3.08
N ILE A 197 3.24 -7.09 1.80
CA ILE A 197 3.67 -6.14 0.76
C ILE A 197 2.89 -4.82 0.82
N MET A 198 1.67 -4.82 1.38
CA MET A 198 0.83 -3.62 1.53
C MET A 198 1.52 -2.54 2.39
N ASP A 199 2.39 -2.98 3.29
CA ASP A 199 3.18 -2.13 4.17
C ASP A 199 4.47 -1.56 3.50
N ILE A 200 4.87 -2.11 2.35
CA ILE A 200 6.18 -1.87 1.73
C ILE A 200 6.07 -1.05 0.46
N PHE A 201 5.33 -1.54 -0.54
CA PHE A 201 5.25 -0.87 -1.85
C PHE A 201 4.42 0.42 -1.80
N GLU A 202 4.48 1.24 -2.86
CA GLU A 202 3.77 2.52 -2.93
C GLU A 202 4.13 3.49 -1.78
N GLY A 203 5.38 3.35 -1.28
CA GLY A 203 5.96 4.07 -0.16
C GLY A 203 5.76 3.32 1.17
N THR A 204 6.85 3.02 1.86
CA THR A 204 6.80 2.29 3.14
C THR A 204 6.00 3.04 4.20
N GLN A 205 5.63 2.33 5.25
CA GLN A 205 4.98 2.85 6.44
C GLN A 205 5.59 4.17 6.98
N GLN A 206 6.92 4.21 7.09
CA GLN A 206 7.67 5.36 7.60
C GLN A 206 7.61 6.53 6.61
N ILE A 207 7.66 6.24 5.31
CA ILE A 207 7.51 7.27 4.27
C ILE A 207 6.10 7.88 4.33
N GLN A 208 5.06 7.08 4.52
CA GLN A 208 3.70 7.63 4.67
C GLN A 208 3.58 8.54 5.90
N GLN A 209 4.15 8.13 7.04
CA GLN A 209 4.17 8.96 8.25
C GLN A 209 4.91 10.28 8.02
N LEU A 210 6.02 10.26 7.28
CA LEU A 210 6.72 11.48 6.89
C LEU A 210 5.85 12.37 6.00
N VAL A 211 5.13 11.82 5.01
CA VAL A 211 4.19 12.62 4.18
C VAL A 211 3.12 13.27 5.05
N VAL A 212 2.52 12.51 5.98
CA VAL A 212 1.53 13.03 6.93
C VAL A 212 2.12 14.16 7.79
N ALA A 213 3.30 13.97 8.36
CA ALA A 213 3.97 14.97 9.19
C ALA A 213 4.26 16.25 8.41
N ARG A 214 4.75 16.14 7.17
CA ARG A 214 4.98 17.31 6.30
C ARG A 214 3.70 18.10 6.03
N ARG A 215 2.59 17.41 5.79
CA ARG A 215 1.30 18.05 5.51
C ARG A 215 0.68 18.69 6.76
N LEU A 216 0.88 18.11 7.93
CA LEU A 216 0.36 18.64 9.20
C LEU A 216 1.20 19.80 9.74
N LEU A 217 2.52 19.69 9.65
CA LEU A 217 3.45 20.63 10.28
C LEU A 217 3.97 21.70 9.32
N GLY A 218 3.75 21.56 8.02
CA GLY A 218 4.29 22.48 7.01
C GLY A 218 5.81 22.40 6.85
N LEU A 219 6.45 21.36 7.40
CA LEU A 219 7.89 21.19 7.39
C LEU A 219 8.38 20.40 6.16
N SER A 220 9.62 20.68 5.77
CA SER A 220 10.38 19.93 4.77
C SER A 220 10.95 18.62 5.34
N SER A 221 11.35 17.70 4.45
CA SER A 221 12.02 16.46 4.89
C SER A 221 13.34 16.71 5.64
N SER A 222 14.03 17.82 5.37
CA SER A 222 15.25 18.19 6.08
C SER A 222 15.01 18.69 7.51
N GLU A 223 13.81 19.18 7.79
CA GLU A 223 13.40 19.70 9.10
C GLU A 223 12.79 18.61 10.00
N LEU A 224 12.31 17.52 9.42
CA LEU A 224 11.72 16.37 10.14
C LEU A 224 12.75 15.30 10.57
N LYS A 225 14.00 15.71 10.78
CA LYS A 225 15.09 14.81 11.20
C LYS A 225 14.92 14.32 12.64
#